data_AF-A0A2G9I9L0-F1
#
_entry.id   AF-A0A2G9I9L0-F1
#
_cell.length_a   1.000
_cell.length_b   1.000
_cell.length_c   1.000
_cell.angle_alpha   90.00
_cell.angle_beta   90.00
_cell.angle_gamma   90.00
#
_symmetry.space_group_name_H-M   'P 1'
#
loop_
_entity.id
_entity.type
_entity.pdbx_description
1 polymer ?
#
loop_
_entity_poly.entity_id
_entity_poly.type
_entity_poly.pdbx_seq_one_letter_code
_entity_poly.pdbx_strand_id
1 'polypeptide(L)'
;MGKTHCAYIHDCLYNFNKTGKSDPTMSKSEVNKLRQQCLQTLKGGQKDLIVFLIDKDGPQYKFTNTYYSILKVDQNLLNNNNSTQIVQEFAANTEQFRREFAFSINRTGGLKVLTGKQWEIRVNCRVINKNNPNIK
;
A
#
# COMPACT_ATOMS: atom_id res chain seq x y z
N MET A 1 6.04 -8.82 -2.52
CA MET A 1 5.10 -8.09 -1.61
C MET A 1 4.28 -7.07 -2.39
N GLY A 2 3.06 -6.73 -1.92
CA GLY A 2 2.25 -5.61 -2.43
C GLY A 2 1.75 -5.75 -3.87
N LYS A 3 0.43 -5.89 -4.04
CA LYS A 3 -0.22 -5.85 -5.35
C LYS A 3 -1.19 -4.67 -5.40
N THR A 4 -1.33 -4.07 -6.58
CA THR A 4 -2.37 -3.07 -6.81
C THR A 4 -3.14 -3.36 -8.08
N HIS A 5 -4.35 -2.86 -8.12
CA HIS A 5 -5.17 -2.81 -9.31
C HIS A 5 -4.68 -1.70 -10.25
N CYS A 6 -4.64 -1.98 -11.55
CA CYS A 6 -4.24 -1.00 -12.56
C CYS A 6 -5.10 0.26 -12.50
N ALA A 7 -6.39 0.14 -12.15
CA ALA A 7 -7.29 1.27 -11.94
C ALA A 7 -6.72 2.34 -10.97
N TYR A 8 -5.99 1.94 -9.92
CA TYR A 8 -5.43 2.89 -8.94
C TYR A 8 -4.16 3.61 -9.41
N ILE A 9 -3.52 3.14 -10.48
CA ILE A 9 -2.30 3.75 -11.03
C ILE A 9 -2.47 4.25 -12.47
N HIS A 10 -3.65 4.05 -13.06
CA HIS A 10 -3.92 4.40 -14.46
C HIS A 10 -3.67 5.87 -14.75
N ASP A 11 -4.16 6.77 -13.88
CA ASP A 11 -3.92 8.22 -14.00
C ASP A 11 -2.43 8.53 -13.97
N CYS A 12 -1.68 7.95 -13.03
CA CYS A 12 -0.24 8.11 -12.91
C CYS A 12 0.52 7.60 -14.16
N LEU A 13 0.00 6.59 -14.85
CA LEU A 13 0.64 6.03 -16.04
C LEU A 13 0.30 6.77 -17.33
N TYR A 14 -0.89 7.35 -17.47
CA TYR A 14 -1.39 7.80 -18.78
C TYR A 14 -1.88 9.24 -18.85
N ASN A 15 -2.43 9.80 -17.77
CA ASN A 15 -3.10 11.10 -17.83
C ASN A 15 -2.98 11.88 -16.52
N PHE A 16 -1.80 11.87 -15.93
CA PHE A 16 -1.57 12.41 -14.61
C PHE A 16 -2.00 13.87 -14.54
N ASN A 17 -2.90 14.20 -13.61
CA ASN A 17 -3.50 15.53 -13.48
C ASN A 17 -4.07 16.09 -14.80
N LYS A 18 -4.65 15.23 -15.64
CA LYS A 18 -5.24 15.60 -16.94
C LYS A 18 -4.24 16.20 -17.96
N THR A 19 -2.95 15.90 -17.82
CA THR A 19 -1.90 16.44 -18.70
C THR A 19 -1.68 15.62 -19.99
N GLY A 20 -2.31 14.45 -20.10
CA GLY A 20 -2.05 13.46 -21.15
C GLY A 20 -0.68 12.79 -21.04
N LYS A 21 0.02 12.95 -19.91
CA LYS A 21 1.37 12.41 -19.65
C LYS A 21 1.38 11.57 -18.39
N SER A 22 2.42 10.76 -18.20
CA SER A 22 2.64 10.03 -16.94
C SER A 22 3.06 10.99 -15.82
N ASP A 23 2.92 10.56 -14.57
CA ASP A 23 3.39 11.30 -13.40
C ASP A 23 4.90 11.58 -13.53
N PRO A 24 5.33 12.85 -13.47
CA PRO A 24 6.74 13.22 -13.65
C PRO A 24 7.66 12.73 -12.52
N THR A 25 7.09 12.34 -11.37
CA THR A 25 7.84 11.80 -10.22
C THR A 25 8.15 10.31 -10.37
N MET A 26 7.51 9.61 -11.31
CA MET A 26 7.82 8.21 -11.63
C MET A 26 8.98 8.11 -12.61
N SER A 27 9.84 7.10 -12.45
CA SER A 27 10.90 6.88 -13.43
C SER A 27 10.31 6.37 -14.75
N LYS A 28 10.91 6.77 -15.88
CA LYS A 28 10.50 6.30 -17.22
C LYS A 28 10.53 4.77 -17.33
N SER A 29 11.49 4.13 -16.66
CA SER A 29 11.63 2.67 -16.65
C SER A 29 10.44 1.99 -15.96
N GLU A 30 10.06 2.48 -14.77
CA GLU A 30 8.90 1.97 -14.03
C GLU A 30 7.59 2.20 -14.79
N VAL A 31 7.41 3.40 -15.38
CA VAL A 31 6.23 3.70 -16.20
C VAL A 31 6.15 2.72 -17.38
N ASN A 32 7.24 2.52 -18.12
CA ASN A 32 7.25 1.61 -19.27
C ASN A 32 6.92 0.17 -18.86
N LYS A 33 7.51 -0.30 -17.75
CA LYS A 33 7.24 -1.64 -17.22
C LYS A 33 5.78 -1.81 -16.81
N LEU A 34 5.22 -0.85 -16.07
CA LEU A 34 3.83 -0.91 -15.63
C LEU A 34 2.84 -0.77 -16.79
N ARG A 35 3.15 0.03 -17.82
CA ARG A 35 2.33 0.12 -19.04
C ARG A 35 2.26 -1.17 -19.84
N GLN A 36 3.30 -2.02 -19.81
CA GLN A 36 3.24 -3.35 -20.44
C GLN A 36 2.22 -4.27 -19.77
N GLN A 37 1.92 -4.04 -18.49
CA GLN A 37 0.99 -4.87 -17.71
C GLN A 37 -0.40 -4.22 -17.59
N CYS A 38 -0.45 -2.89 -17.48
CA CYS A 38 -1.66 -2.09 -17.38
C CYS A 38 -1.95 -1.40 -18.71
N LEU A 39 -2.88 -1.92 -19.50
CA LEU A 39 -3.27 -1.36 -20.80
C LEU A 39 -3.84 0.06 -20.67
N GLN A 40 -3.56 0.92 -21.67
CA GLN A 40 -4.04 2.30 -21.71
C GLN A 40 -5.57 2.39 -21.80
N THR A 41 -6.18 1.51 -22.58
CA THR A 41 -7.62 1.47 -22.78
C THR A 41 -8.13 0.13 -22.29
N LEU A 42 -8.94 0.16 -21.23
CA LEU A 42 -9.73 -1.01 -20.85
C LEU A 42 -10.84 -1.15 -21.90
N LYS A 43 -10.76 -2.19 -22.74
CA LYS A 43 -11.88 -2.49 -23.65
C LYS A 43 -13.09 -2.91 -22.82
N GLY A 44 -14.30 -2.58 -23.26
CA GLY A 44 -15.53 -2.94 -22.55
C GLY A 44 -15.55 -4.43 -22.21
N GLY A 45 -15.70 -4.76 -20.91
CA GLY A 45 -15.70 -6.14 -20.40
C GLY A 45 -14.35 -6.69 -19.92
N GLN A 46 -13.26 -5.93 -20.05
CA GLN A 46 -11.95 -6.37 -19.55
C GLN A 46 -11.85 -6.22 -18.02
N LYS A 47 -11.46 -7.30 -17.35
CA LYS A 47 -11.24 -7.31 -15.90
C LYS A 47 -10.01 -6.46 -15.57
N ASP A 48 -10.15 -5.59 -14.56
CA ASP A 48 -9.04 -4.79 -14.05
C ASP A 48 -7.90 -5.69 -13.57
N LEU A 49 -6.71 -5.45 -14.13
CA LEU A 49 -5.54 -6.28 -13.93
C LEU A 49 -4.84 -5.90 -12.62
N ILE A 50 -4.22 -6.90 -12.01
CA ILE A 50 -3.47 -6.72 -10.76
C ILE A 50 -1.99 -6.84 -11.08
N VAL A 51 -1.22 -5.83 -10.68
CA VAL A 51 0.23 -5.75 -10.87
C VAL A 51 0.96 -5.76 -9.53
N PHE A 52 2.20 -6.21 -9.54
CA PHE A 52 3.08 -6.13 -8.38
C PHE A 52 3.72 -4.75 -8.31
N LEU A 53 3.71 -4.16 -7.11
CA LEU A 53 4.34 -2.87 -6.86
C LEU A 53 5.84 -3.01 -6.55
N ILE A 54 6.27 -4.19 -6.11
CA ILE A 54 7.65 -4.43 -5.69
C ILE A 54 8.12 -5.74 -6.30
N ASP A 55 9.23 -5.67 -7.03
CA ASP A 55 9.81 -6.80 -7.75
C ASP A 55 10.73 -7.67 -6.90
N LYS A 56 11.07 -7.21 -5.70
CA LYS A 56 12.01 -7.88 -4.79
C LYS A 56 11.33 -8.16 -3.46
N ASP A 57 11.46 -9.40 -2.99
CA ASP A 57 11.06 -9.81 -1.65
C ASP A 57 12.09 -10.78 -1.05
N GLY A 58 11.88 -11.14 0.22
CA GLY A 58 12.73 -12.05 0.97
C GLY A 58 13.64 -11.36 2.00
N PRO A 59 14.41 -12.15 2.76
CA PRO A 59 15.18 -11.67 3.92
C PRO A 59 16.27 -10.65 3.56
N GLN A 60 16.72 -10.66 2.30
CA GLN A 60 17.74 -9.74 1.78
C GLN A 60 17.15 -8.44 1.20
N TYR A 61 15.82 -8.27 1.26
CA TYR A 61 15.19 -7.04 0.79
C TYR A 61 15.62 -5.85 1.67
N LYS A 62 16.13 -4.80 1.01
CA LYS A 62 16.39 -3.51 1.62
C LYS A 62 15.27 -2.56 1.28
N PHE A 63 14.72 -1.92 2.30
CA PHE A 63 13.73 -0.86 2.12
C PHE A 63 14.43 0.36 1.54
N THR A 64 13.90 0.91 0.45
CA THR A 64 14.47 2.07 -0.24
C THR A 64 13.36 3.02 -0.70
N ASN A 65 13.74 4.22 -1.16
CA ASN A 65 12.78 5.21 -1.65
C ASN A 65 11.96 4.73 -2.85
N THR A 66 12.40 3.69 -3.58
CA THR A 66 11.59 3.11 -4.68
C THR A 66 10.29 2.47 -4.17
N TYR A 67 10.17 2.20 -2.88
CA TYR A 67 8.90 1.76 -2.29
C TYR A 67 7.79 2.79 -2.50
N TYR A 68 8.13 4.09 -2.53
CA TYR A 68 7.18 5.18 -2.58
C TYR A 68 6.92 5.74 -3.98
N SER A 69 7.49 5.13 -5.03
CA SER A 69 7.51 5.73 -6.37
C SER A 69 6.22 5.52 -7.16
N ILE A 70 5.38 4.54 -6.83
CA ILE A 70 4.28 4.10 -7.70
C ILE A 70 2.93 4.71 -7.33
N LEU A 71 2.48 4.55 -6.09
CA LEU A 71 1.18 5.05 -5.68
C LEU A 71 1.28 6.53 -5.33
N LYS A 72 0.26 7.30 -5.73
CA LYS A 72 0.27 8.75 -5.47
C LYS A 72 0.36 9.10 -3.99
N VAL A 73 -0.34 8.34 -3.16
CA VAL A 73 -0.32 8.51 -1.70
C VAL A 73 1.09 8.30 -1.13
N ASP A 74 1.86 7.38 -1.70
CA ASP A 74 3.22 7.10 -1.24
C ASP A 74 4.20 8.18 -1.72
N GLN A 75 4.07 8.65 -2.96
CA GLN A 75 4.86 9.77 -3.48
C GLN A 75 4.65 11.05 -2.67
N ASN A 76 3.45 11.26 -2.13
CA ASN A 76 3.19 12.41 -1.26
C ASN A 76 4.03 12.36 0.03
N LEU A 77 4.39 11.16 0.52
CA LEU A 77 5.29 11.02 1.66
C LEU A 77 6.73 11.45 1.32
N LEU A 78 7.18 11.20 0.09
CA LEU A 78 8.48 11.67 -0.41
C LEU A 78 8.53 13.19 -0.59
N ASN A 79 7.43 13.78 -1.07
CA ASN A 79 7.38 15.19 -1.49
C ASN A 79 6.86 16.16 -0.42
N ASN A 80 6.46 15.65 0.76
CA ASN A 80 5.98 16.48 1.86
C ASN A 80 7.07 16.70 2.90
N ASN A 81 7.44 17.97 3.12
CA ASN A 81 8.49 18.39 4.04
C ASN A 81 8.39 17.75 5.44
N ASN A 82 7.19 17.48 5.94
CA ASN A 82 6.97 16.89 7.26
C ASN A 82 7.32 15.38 7.32
N SER A 83 7.29 14.67 6.19
CA SER A 83 7.53 13.23 6.11
C SER A 83 8.80 12.87 5.37
N THR A 84 9.33 13.76 4.52
CA THR A 84 10.53 13.49 3.70
C THR A 84 11.72 13.04 4.55
N GLN A 85 11.96 13.67 5.70
CA GLN A 85 13.05 13.29 6.59
C GLN A 85 12.91 11.84 7.08
N ILE A 86 11.71 11.45 7.52
CA ILE A 86 11.43 10.08 8.00
C ILE A 86 11.60 9.07 6.86
N VAL A 87 11.09 9.40 5.68
CA VAL A 87 11.20 8.54 4.49
C VAL A 87 12.68 8.29 4.12
N GLN A 88 13.49 9.35 4.13
CA GLN A 88 14.93 9.24 3.86
C GLN A 88 15.66 8.41 4.92
N GLU A 89 15.33 8.60 6.19
CA GLU A 89 15.92 7.83 7.29
C GLU A 89 15.61 6.32 7.16
N PHE A 90 14.36 5.98 6.85
CA PHE A 90 13.92 4.60 6.65
C PHE A 90 14.57 3.95 5.43
N ALA A 91 14.77 4.69 4.34
CA ALA A 91 15.46 4.20 3.17
C ALA A 91 16.97 4.04 3.39
N ALA A 92 17.59 4.87 4.22
CA ALA A 92 19.00 4.77 4.57
C ALA A 92 19.28 3.64 5.57
N ASN A 93 18.33 3.36 6.48
CA ASN A 93 18.46 2.36 7.52
C ASN A 93 17.20 1.48 7.61
N THR A 94 17.25 0.32 6.95
CA THR A 94 16.14 -0.64 6.96
C THR A 94 15.84 -1.19 8.37
N GLU A 95 16.83 -1.30 9.26
CA GLU A 95 16.59 -1.76 10.64
C GLU A 95 15.85 -0.70 11.47
N GLN A 96 16.14 0.59 11.25
CA GLN A 96 15.37 1.69 11.82
C GLN A 96 13.90 1.61 11.38
N PHE A 97 13.66 1.43 10.07
CA PHE A 97 12.31 1.25 9.53
C PHE A 97 11.60 0.06 10.20
N ARG A 98 12.25 -1.10 10.30
CA ARG A 98 11.67 -2.29 10.92
C ARG A 98 11.26 -2.04 12.37
N ARG A 99 12.10 -1.36 13.14
CA ARG A 99 11.80 -1.02 14.54
C ARG A 99 10.59 -0.09 14.65
N GLU A 100 10.58 1.01 13.90
CA GLU A 100 9.48 1.98 13.93
C GLU A 100 8.18 1.40 13.37
N PHE A 101 8.27 0.55 12.35
CA PHE A 101 7.13 -0.20 11.83
C PHE A 101 6.54 -1.12 12.90
N ALA A 102 7.36 -1.93 13.58
CA ALA A 102 6.90 -2.81 14.65
C ALA A 102 6.25 -2.03 15.80
N PHE A 103 6.86 -0.90 16.20
CA PHE A 103 6.30 -0.01 17.20
C PHE A 103 4.93 0.56 16.78
N SER A 104 4.82 1.03 15.54
CA SER A 104 3.57 1.59 14.99
C SER A 104 2.46 0.55 14.88
N ILE A 105 2.78 -0.68 14.46
CA ILE A 105 1.81 -1.78 14.41
C ILE A 105 1.36 -2.18 15.81
N ASN A 106 2.25 -2.21 16.79
CA ASN A 106 1.87 -2.47 18.19
C ASN A 106 0.88 -1.43 18.72
N ARG A 107 1.13 -0.13 18.47
CA ARG A 107 0.20 0.94 18.84
C ARG A 107 -1.14 0.83 18.12
N THR A 108 -1.11 0.52 16.83
CA THR A 108 -2.31 0.34 16.00
C THR A 108 -3.16 -0.83 16.50
N GLY A 109 -2.51 -1.94 16.90
CA GLY A 109 -3.17 -3.10 17.48
C GLY A 109 -3.88 -2.83 18.82
N GLY A 110 -3.52 -1.76 19.53
CA GLY A 110 -4.17 -1.33 20.77
C GLY A 110 -5.41 -0.45 20.58
N LEU A 111 -5.76 -0.05 19.34
CA LEU A 111 -6.86 0.86 19.10
C LEU A 111 -8.22 0.16 19.26
N LYS A 112 -9.07 0.68 20.16
CA LYS A 112 -10.48 0.27 20.35
C LYS A 112 -10.67 -1.24 20.50
N VAL A 113 -9.74 -1.91 21.18
CA VAL A 113 -9.79 -3.35 21.41
C VAL A 113 -10.89 -3.74 22.40
N LEU A 114 -11.50 -4.90 22.16
CA LEU A 114 -12.47 -5.52 23.06
C LEU A 114 -11.71 -6.41 24.05
N THR A 115 -11.93 -6.22 25.35
CA THR A 115 -11.18 -6.88 26.41
C THR A 115 -12.09 -7.49 27.48
N GLY A 116 -11.56 -8.41 28.28
CA GLY A 116 -12.32 -9.07 29.34
C GLY A 116 -13.54 -9.81 28.80
N LYS A 117 -14.73 -9.46 29.31
CA LYS A 117 -16.02 -10.06 28.89
C LYS A 117 -16.74 -9.24 27.80
N GLN A 118 -16.09 -8.25 27.20
CA GLN A 118 -16.67 -7.47 26.11
C GLN A 118 -16.82 -8.35 24.86
N TRP A 119 -18.04 -8.46 24.34
CA TRP A 119 -18.39 -9.29 23.18
C TRP A 119 -18.05 -10.79 23.34
N GLU A 120 -17.38 -11.39 22.35
CA GLU A 120 -17.19 -12.84 22.23
C GLU A 120 -15.87 -13.19 21.56
N ILE A 121 -15.46 -14.44 21.74
CA ILE A 121 -14.44 -15.09 20.91
C ILE A 121 -15.18 -15.87 19.81
N ARG A 122 -14.99 -15.47 18.54
CA ARG A 122 -15.68 -16.10 17.41
C ARG A 122 -15.12 -17.48 17.09
N VAL A 123 -16.00 -18.46 16.91
CA VAL A 123 -15.62 -19.78 16.36
C VAL A 123 -15.46 -19.72 14.84
N ASN A 124 -16.22 -18.83 14.19
CA ASN A 124 -16.11 -18.53 12.77
C ASN A 124 -16.04 -17.02 12.56
N CYS A 125 -14.94 -16.50 12.01
CA CYS A 125 -14.72 -15.06 11.86
C CYS A 125 -15.79 -14.34 11.03
N ARG A 126 -16.53 -15.06 10.17
CA ARG A 126 -17.54 -14.51 9.26
C ARG A 126 -18.91 -14.30 9.90
N VAL A 127 -19.19 -14.93 11.03
CA VAL A 127 -20.52 -14.89 11.67
C VAL A 127 -20.39 -14.69 13.19
N ILE A 128 -21.43 -14.13 13.79
CA ILE A 128 -21.53 -13.98 15.25
C ILE A 128 -22.00 -15.32 15.84
N ASN A 129 -21.51 -15.73 17.01
CA ASN A 129 -21.99 -16.96 17.63
C ASN A 129 -23.46 -16.81 18.04
N LYS A 130 -24.27 -17.84 17.81
CA LYS A 130 -25.74 -17.81 18.06
C LYS A 130 -26.11 -17.56 19.52
N ASN A 131 -25.25 -17.98 20.45
CA ASN A 131 -25.46 -17.89 21.89
C ASN A 131 -24.71 -16.71 22.53
N ASN A 132 -24.26 -15.74 21.73
CA ASN A 132 -23.55 -14.58 22.27
C ASN A 132 -24.51 -13.73 23.12
N PRO A 133 -24.24 -13.60 24.45
CA PRO A 133 -25.14 -12.90 25.36
C PRO A 133 -25.19 -11.38 25.13
N ASN A 134 -24.32 -10.84 24.28
CA ASN A 134 -24.26 -9.43 23.93
C ASN A 134 -25.05 -9.08 22.65
N ILE A 135 -25.73 -10.04 22.02
CA ILE A 135 -26.67 -9.78 20.93
C ILE A 135 -27.99 -9.28 21.54
N LYS A 136 -28.37 -8.04 21.23
CA LYS A 136 -29.73 -7.53 21.45
C LYS A 136 -30.64 -7.86 20.28
#